data_AF-A0A139AXE1-F1
#
_entry.id   AF-A0A139AXE1-F1
#
_cell.length_a   1.000
_cell.length_b   1.000
_cell.length_c   1.000
_cell.angle_alpha   90.00
_cell.angle_beta   90.00
_cell.angle_gamma   90.00
#
_symmetry.space_group_name_H-M   'P 1'
#
loop_
_entity.id
_entity.type
_entity.pdbx_description
1 polymer ?
#
loop_
_entity_poly.entity_id
_entity_poly.type
_entity_poly.pdbx_seq_one_letter_code
_entity_poly.pdbx_strand_id
1 'polypeptide(L)'
;MGASTSTTPQTLHPSPFSLIDHGSTHGTFHQGARISGPKAASIPVRLSHMDTIRVGTSIFVVHWHGYGYSASEGCAECCGDNVDVIEPEDPPLRSLRPDGSSRRRVRLDKSRQAFKLAKESSSPAKDTFGQRHKQRLASNYVDRAEMRRQLYPEDAATMKRIEEEKQRLREAVMGTVTDNVRRNDERQPPQRVGLGYVV
;
A
#
# COMPACT_ATOMS: atom_id res chain seq x y z
N MET A 1 -7.34 39.23 33.30
CA MET A 1 -7.07 38.85 31.89
C MET A 1 -7.90 37.61 31.59
N GLY A 2 -9.11 37.78 31.07
CA GLY A 2 -10.01 36.68 30.72
C GLY A 2 -9.99 36.49 29.21
N ALA A 3 -9.55 35.33 28.75
CA ALA A 3 -9.56 34.98 27.33
C ALA A 3 -11.00 34.60 26.93
N SER A 4 -11.62 35.45 26.11
CA SER A 4 -12.92 35.22 25.50
C SER A 4 -12.77 34.14 24.42
N THR A 5 -13.10 32.88 24.72
CA THR A 5 -13.25 31.85 23.71
C THR A 5 -14.57 32.08 22.96
N SER A 6 -14.50 32.76 21.83
CA SER A 6 -15.63 32.89 20.91
C SER A 6 -15.91 31.54 20.26
N THR A 7 -16.77 30.73 20.88
CA THR A 7 -17.35 29.54 20.27
C THR A 7 -18.37 29.99 19.23
N THR A 8 -17.92 30.19 17.99
CA THR A 8 -18.80 30.46 16.86
C THR A 8 -19.72 29.25 16.66
N PRO A 9 -21.06 29.43 16.61
CA PRO A 9 -21.98 28.33 16.36
C PRO A 9 -21.76 27.84 14.93
N GLN A 10 -21.14 26.66 14.78
CA GLN A 10 -21.02 26.02 13.47
C GLN A 10 -22.42 25.65 12.99
N THR A 11 -22.91 26.38 11.99
CA THR A 11 -24.11 26.02 11.22
C THR A 11 -23.89 24.63 10.65
N LEU A 12 -24.67 23.66 11.12
CA LEU A 12 -24.69 22.27 10.68
C LEU A 12 -25.18 22.19 9.23
N HIS A 13 -24.31 22.54 8.27
CA HIS A 13 -24.54 22.16 6.89
C HIS A 13 -24.43 20.65 6.79
N PRO A 14 -25.43 19.95 6.21
CA PRO A 14 -25.33 18.52 5.99
C PRO A 14 -24.13 18.28 5.08
N SER A 15 -23.19 17.47 5.57
CA SER A 15 -22.03 17.06 4.79
C SER A 15 -22.44 16.44 3.45
N PRO A 16 -21.83 16.85 2.33
CA PRO A 16 -22.06 16.21 1.04
C PRO A 16 -21.32 14.88 0.92
N PHE A 17 -20.50 14.49 1.91
CA PHE A 17 -19.62 13.34 1.83
C PHE A 17 -20.22 12.11 2.51
N SER A 18 -20.01 10.96 1.87
CA SER A 18 -20.38 9.66 2.42
C SER A 18 -19.28 8.63 2.22
N LEU A 19 -19.22 7.67 3.14
CA LEU A 19 -18.29 6.55 3.15
C LEU A 19 -19.05 5.26 2.79
N ILE A 20 -18.49 4.49 1.87
CA ILE A 20 -19.02 3.18 1.45
C ILE A 20 -17.88 2.16 1.48
N ASP A 21 -18.06 1.06 2.20
CA ASP A 21 -17.18 -0.10 2.12
C ASP A 21 -17.63 -1.00 0.96
N HIS A 22 -16.70 -1.43 0.10
CA HIS A 22 -16.95 -2.34 -1.03
C HIS A 22 -16.55 -3.80 -0.76
N GLY A 23 -16.57 -4.23 0.51
CA GLY A 23 -16.26 -5.60 0.90
C GLY A 23 -14.81 -5.78 1.34
N SER A 24 -14.34 -4.88 2.20
CA SER A 24 -13.02 -4.95 2.81
C SER A 24 -12.82 -6.26 3.59
N THR A 25 -11.59 -6.78 3.55
CA THR A 25 -11.21 -7.97 4.32
C THR A 25 -10.98 -7.62 5.79
N HIS A 26 -10.28 -6.52 6.06
CA HIS A 26 -9.92 -6.07 7.40
C HIS A 26 -10.97 -5.19 8.07
N GLY A 27 -12.04 -4.83 7.34
CA GLY A 27 -13.10 -3.96 7.84
C GLY A 27 -12.79 -2.48 7.65
N THR A 28 -13.86 -1.73 7.42
CA THR A 28 -13.90 -0.28 7.54
C THR A 28 -14.69 0.08 8.80
N PHE A 29 -14.18 1.02 9.58
CA PHE A 29 -14.81 1.48 10.82
C PHE A 29 -15.05 2.99 10.75
N HIS A 30 -16.22 3.43 11.19
CA HIS A 30 -16.60 4.83 11.35
C HIS A 30 -16.92 5.06 12.83
N GLN A 31 -16.25 6.04 13.45
CA GLN A 31 -16.35 6.32 14.90
C GLN A 31 -16.19 5.06 15.78
N GLY A 32 -15.26 4.17 15.38
CA GLY A 32 -14.98 2.92 16.09
C GLY A 32 -15.94 1.75 15.81
N ALA A 33 -17.09 2.00 15.17
CA ALA A 33 -18.04 0.96 14.78
C ALA A 33 -17.74 0.43 13.37
N ARG A 34 -17.76 -0.89 13.18
CA ARG A 34 -17.58 -1.50 11.85
C ARG A 34 -18.84 -1.25 11.01
N ILE A 35 -18.69 -0.73 9.79
CA ILE A 35 -19.84 -0.31 8.97
C ILE A 35 -20.44 -1.43 8.10
N SER A 36 -19.71 -2.54 7.90
CA SER A 36 -20.22 -3.73 7.23
C SER A 36 -19.52 -5.02 7.69
N GLY A 37 -20.12 -6.17 7.37
CA GLY A 37 -19.49 -7.48 7.57
C GLY A 37 -18.24 -7.69 6.68
N PRO A 38 -17.41 -8.71 6.98
CA PRO A 38 -16.24 -9.03 6.15
C PRO A 38 -16.67 -9.40 4.73
N LYS A 39 -15.99 -8.83 3.73
CA LYS A 39 -16.30 -9.04 2.30
C LYS A 39 -17.73 -8.67 1.90
N ALA A 40 -18.40 -7.83 2.68
CA ALA A 40 -19.74 -7.31 2.40
C ALA A 40 -19.69 -5.79 2.18
N ALA A 41 -20.47 -5.30 1.22
CA ALA A 41 -20.61 -3.88 1.00
C ALA A 41 -21.44 -3.22 2.11
N SER A 42 -21.11 -1.98 2.49
CA SER A 42 -21.91 -1.20 3.43
C SER A 42 -23.00 -0.40 2.73
N ILE A 43 -23.97 0.07 3.50
CA ILE A 43 -24.78 1.23 3.10
C ILE A 43 -23.94 2.50 3.20
N PRO A 44 -24.26 3.58 2.46
CA PRO A 44 -23.58 4.86 2.59
C PRO A 44 -23.73 5.44 4.00
N VAL A 45 -22.60 5.69 4.65
CA VAL A 45 -22.53 6.34 5.96
C VAL A 45 -22.18 7.81 5.73
N ARG A 46 -23.00 8.74 6.23
CA ARG A 46 -22.67 10.16 6.16
C ARG A 46 -21.46 10.45 7.04
N LEU A 47 -20.52 11.19 6.49
CA LEU A 47 -19.38 11.69 7.24
C LEU A 47 -19.73 13.08 7.78
N SER A 48 -19.23 13.41 8.96
CA SER A 48 -19.20 14.74 9.59
C SER A 48 -17.76 15.25 9.69
N HIS A 49 -17.59 16.56 9.86
CA HIS A 49 -16.28 17.15 10.08
C HIS A 49 -15.68 16.59 11.37
N MET A 50 -14.39 16.26 11.35
CA MET A 50 -13.62 15.57 12.40
C MET A 50 -14.04 14.13 12.68
N ASP A 51 -14.84 13.50 11.82
CA ASP A 51 -15.12 12.06 11.97
C ASP A 51 -13.85 11.23 11.81
N THR A 52 -13.72 10.22 12.67
CA THR A 52 -12.62 9.25 12.61
C THR A 52 -13.04 8.03 11.78
N ILE A 53 -12.24 7.73 10.75
CA ILE A 53 -12.39 6.55 9.90
C ILE A 53 -11.17 5.66 10.11
N ARG A 54 -11.38 4.36 10.30
CA ARG A 54 -10.28 3.39 10.35
C ARG A 54 -10.43 2.34 9.27
N VAL A 55 -9.38 2.15 8.48
CA VAL A 55 -9.31 1.12 7.43
C VAL A 55 -8.12 0.23 7.73
N GLY A 56 -8.40 -1.01 8.15
CA GLY A 56 -7.35 -1.89 8.66
C GLY A 56 -6.64 -1.29 9.89
N THR A 57 -5.35 -0.97 9.75
CA THR A 57 -4.52 -0.35 10.79
C THR A 57 -4.42 1.18 10.67
N SER A 58 -4.82 1.75 9.53
CA SER A 58 -4.70 3.19 9.29
C SER A 58 -5.92 3.92 9.83
N ILE A 59 -5.68 5.05 10.50
CA ILE A 59 -6.71 5.96 11.03
C ILE A 59 -6.66 7.25 10.23
N PHE A 60 -7.82 7.74 9.83
CA PHE A 60 -8.00 8.98 9.09
C PHE A 60 -8.98 9.86 9.86
N VAL A 61 -8.74 11.17 9.85
CA VAL A 61 -9.67 12.17 10.38
C VAL A 61 -10.22 12.96 9.20
N VAL A 62 -11.54 13.05 9.12
CA VAL A 62 -12.21 13.77 8.05
C VAL A 62 -12.11 15.26 8.32
N HIS A 63 -11.38 15.97 7.48
CA HIS A 63 -11.30 17.43 7.52
C HIS A 63 -11.83 18.00 6.20
N TRP A 64 -12.64 19.05 6.28
CA TRP A 64 -13.09 19.80 5.10
C TRP A 64 -13.40 21.24 5.49
N HIS A 65 -13.46 22.09 4.47
CA HIS A 65 -13.84 23.48 4.61
C HIS A 65 -15.15 23.78 3.88
N GLY A 66 -15.87 24.78 4.38
CA GLY A 66 -17.08 25.30 3.73
C GLY A 66 -16.77 26.11 2.47
N TYR A 67 -17.83 26.53 1.77
CA TYR A 67 -17.72 27.43 0.63
C TYR A 67 -17.06 28.75 1.04
N GLY A 68 -16.04 29.15 0.28
CA GLY A 68 -15.31 30.41 0.49
C GLY A 68 -13.95 30.24 1.17
N TYR A 69 -13.62 29.06 1.69
CA TYR A 69 -12.27 28.80 2.19
C TYR A 69 -11.30 28.69 1.02
N SER A 70 -10.35 29.60 0.96
CA SER A 70 -9.32 29.58 -0.07
C SER A 70 -8.14 28.75 0.41
N ALA A 71 -7.56 27.90 -0.45
CA ALA A 71 -6.36 27.11 -0.10
C ALA A 71 -5.18 28.00 0.36
N SER A 72 -5.21 29.30 0.05
CA SER A 72 -4.27 30.32 0.51
C SER A 72 -4.42 30.73 1.97
N GLU A 73 -5.56 30.48 2.62
CA GLU A 73 -5.77 30.80 4.04
C GLU A 73 -5.10 29.81 5.00
N GLY A 74 -4.47 28.76 4.46
CA GLY A 74 -3.52 27.93 5.20
C GLY A 74 -4.15 27.23 6.40
N CYS A 75 -4.94 26.19 6.18
CA CYS A 75 -5.46 25.39 7.28
C CYS A 75 -4.30 24.59 7.89
N ALA A 76 -4.03 24.80 9.18
CA ALA A 76 -2.94 24.12 9.87
C ALA A 76 -3.06 22.59 9.77
N GLU A 77 -4.29 22.06 9.79
CA GLU A 77 -4.55 20.62 9.62
C GLU A 77 -4.38 20.12 8.17
N CYS A 78 -4.62 20.97 7.16
CA CYS A 78 -4.50 20.60 5.74
C CYS A 78 -3.14 20.93 5.10
N CYS A 79 -2.39 21.87 5.67
CA CYS A 79 -1.15 22.39 5.09
C CYS A 79 0.11 21.75 5.67
N GLY A 80 0.00 20.87 6.66
CA GLY A 80 1.11 20.06 7.14
C GLY A 80 1.11 18.67 6.50
N ASP A 81 2.30 18.11 6.27
CA ASP A 81 2.51 16.67 6.02
C ASP A 81 2.25 15.87 7.31
N ASN A 82 1.10 16.11 7.96
CA ASN A 82 0.75 15.55 9.26
C ASN A 82 0.23 14.11 9.08
N VAL A 83 1.15 13.20 8.72
CA VAL A 83 0.93 11.76 8.87
C VAL A 83 1.37 11.38 10.27
N ASP A 84 0.45 11.45 11.23
CA ASP A 84 0.69 10.91 12.56
C ASP A 84 0.73 9.38 12.47
N VAL A 85 1.94 8.82 12.48
CA VAL A 85 2.13 7.38 12.64
C VAL A 85 1.89 7.06 14.10
N ILE A 86 0.61 6.86 14.45
CA ILE A 86 0.23 6.34 15.76
C ILE A 86 0.59 4.85 15.75
N GLU A 87 1.70 4.51 16.40
CA GLU A 87 1.97 3.10 16.71
C GLU A 87 0.78 2.57 17.52
N PRO A 88 0.19 1.43 17.13
CA PRO A 88 -0.95 0.90 17.86
C PRO A 88 -0.49 0.59 19.28
N GLU A 89 -0.92 1.40 20.25
CA GLU A 89 -0.81 0.99 21.64
C GLU A 89 -1.58 -0.32 21.77
N ASP A 90 -0.86 -1.38 22.14
CA ASP A 90 -1.43 -2.68 22.37
C ASP A 90 -2.67 -2.50 23.26
N PRO A 91 -3.88 -2.87 22.79
CA PRO A 91 -5.07 -2.65 23.58
C PRO A 91 -4.88 -3.35 24.93
N PRO A 92 -5.20 -2.72 26.07
CA PRO A 92 -5.16 -3.41 27.34
C PRO A 92 -6.06 -4.63 27.18
N LEU A 93 -5.45 -5.80 27.24
CA LEU A 93 -6.11 -7.09 27.25
C LEU A 93 -7.10 -7.05 28.41
N ARG A 94 -8.35 -6.65 28.14
CA ARG A 94 -9.48 -6.94 29.01
C ARG A 94 -9.75 -8.43 28.88
N SER A 95 -8.88 -9.15 29.59
CA SER A 95 -9.05 -10.48 30.12
C SER A 95 -10.39 -10.55 30.84
N LEU A 96 -11.43 -11.00 30.13
CA LEU A 96 -12.58 -11.69 30.73
C LEU A 96 -13.15 -12.67 29.71
N ARG A 97 -12.45 -13.81 29.54
CA ARG A 97 -12.99 -15.16 29.82
C ARG A 97 -11.96 -16.25 29.50
N PRO A 98 -11.97 -17.35 30.28
CA PRO A 98 -10.93 -18.38 30.24
C PRO A 98 -11.22 -19.47 29.20
N ASP A 99 -10.17 -20.25 28.94
CA ASP A 99 -10.11 -21.55 28.27
C ASP A 99 -10.07 -21.63 26.74
N GLY A 100 -8.88 -21.99 26.22
CA GLY A 100 -8.75 -22.70 24.94
C GLY A 100 -7.52 -22.42 24.07
N SER A 101 -6.81 -21.30 24.23
CA SER A 101 -5.85 -20.85 23.20
C SER A 101 -4.40 -21.37 23.34
N SER A 102 -4.02 -21.94 24.50
CA SER A 102 -2.65 -22.44 24.73
C SER A 102 -2.26 -23.63 23.82
N ARG A 103 -3.23 -24.45 23.38
CA ARG A 103 -2.94 -25.60 22.50
C ARG A 103 -2.73 -25.24 21.02
N ARG A 104 -3.02 -24.01 20.58
CA ARG A 104 -2.95 -23.64 19.16
C ARG A 104 -1.58 -23.12 18.72
N ARG A 105 -0.83 -22.43 19.60
CA ARG A 105 0.51 -21.90 19.24
C ARG A 105 1.56 -23.02 19.13
N VAL A 106 1.55 -24.01 20.02
CA VAL A 106 2.50 -25.15 19.95
C VAL A 106 2.26 -26.06 18.74
N ARG A 107 1.06 -26.04 18.13
CA ARG A 107 0.74 -26.84 16.94
C ARG A 107 1.18 -26.22 15.61
N LEU A 108 1.35 -24.90 15.55
CA LEU A 108 1.71 -24.21 14.31
C LEU A 108 3.20 -24.32 13.98
N ASP A 109 4.06 -24.33 15.00
CA ASP A 109 5.51 -24.46 14.81
C ASP A 109 5.93 -25.90 14.47
N LYS A 110 5.21 -26.91 15.00
CA LYS A 110 5.44 -28.32 14.63
C LYS A 110 5.01 -28.66 13.19
N SER A 111 4.00 -27.97 12.63
CA SER A 111 3.56 -28.25 11.25
C SER A 111 4.53 -27.69 10.20
N ARG A 112 5.19 -26.55 10.48
CA ARG A 112 6.21 -25.96 9.59
C ARG A 112 7.50 -26.79 9.54
N GLN A 113 7.90 -27.41 10.64
CA GLN A 113 9.04 -28.34 10.66
C GLN A 113 8.72 -29.67 9.95
N ALA A 114 7.51 -30.21 10.11
CA ALA A 114 7.09 -31.43 9.41
C ALA A 114 7.04 -31.24 7.87
N PHE A 115 6.65 -30.06 7.38
CA PHE A 115 6.61 -29.77 5.94
C PHE A 115 7.99 -29.60 5.30
N LYS A 116 8.99 -29.12 6.05
CA LYS A 116 10.38 -29.04 5.56
C LYS A 116 11.01 -30.43 5.44
N LEU A 117 10.82 -31.28 6.45
CA LEU A 117 11.33 -32.65 6.44
C LEU A 117 10.67 -33.53 5.36
N ALA A 118 9.37 -33.35 5.10
CA ALA A 118 8.67 -34.10 4.04
C ALA A 118 9.10 -33.70 2.61
N LYS A 119 9.63 -32.48 2.43
CA LYS A 119 10.13 -31.99 1.13
C LYS A 119 11.54 -32.48 0.82
N GLU A 120 12.34 -32.75 1.84
CA GLU A 120 13.70 -33.27 1.71
C GLU A 120 13.74 -34.80 1.58
N SER A 121 12.73 -35.52 2.08
CA SER A 121 12.61 -36.98 1.93
C SER A 121 11.96 -37.44 0.61
N SER A 122 11.49 -36.52 -0.24
CA SER A 122 10.87 -36.87 -1.53
C SER A 122 11.89 -36.81 -2.68
N SER A 123 12.82 -37.76 -2.69
CA SER A 123 13.51 -38.17 -3.92
C SER A 123 12.50 -38.72 -4.96
N PRO A 124 12.79 -38.65 -6.27
CA PRO A 124 11.81 -38.83 -7.33
C PRO A 124 11.47 -40.31 -7.55
N ALA A 125 10.61 -40.86 -6.70
CA ALA A 125 10.00 -42.15 -6.95
C ALA A 125 8.94 -41.99 -8.04
N LYS A 126 9.13 -42.74 -9.12
CA LYS A 126 8.24 -42.89 -10.27
C LYS A 126 6.85 -43.37 -9.84
N ASP A 127 5.95 -42.47 -9.49
CA ASP A 127 4.54 -42.81 -9.32
C ASP A 127 3.74 -42.48 -10.58
N THR A 128 3.47 -43.55 -11.32
CA THR A 128 2.53 -43.66 -12.45
C THR A 128 1.07 -43.34 -12.08
N PHE A 129 0.78 -42.93 -10.84
CA PHE A 129 -0.55 -42.56 -10.36
C PHE A 129 -0.88 -41.06 -10.52
N GLY A 130 0.12 -40.19 -10.68
CA GLY A 130 -0.08 -38.73 -10.74
C GLY A 130 -0.41 -38.15 -12.13
N GLN A 131 -0.24 -38.93 -13.21
CA GLN A 131 -0.41 -38.40 -14.57
C GLN A 131 -1.87 -38.22 -15.00
N ARG A 132 -2.80 -39.05 -14.50
CA ARG A 132 -4.23 -38.93 -14.84
C ARG A 132 -4.89 -37.68 -14.26
N HIS A 133 -4.42 -37.20 -13.10
CA HIS A 133 -4.98 -36.00 -12.47
C HIS A 133 -4.46 -34.69 -13.08
N LYS A 134 -3.20 -34.67 -13.55
CA LYS A 134 -2.67 -33.53 -14.33
C LYS A 134 -3.31 -33.42 -15.71
N GLN A 135 -3.61 -34.54 -16.37
CA GLN A 135 -4.34 -34.53 -17.65
C GLN A 135 -5.80 -34.04 -17.51
N ARG A 136 -6.48 -34.38 -16.40
CA ARG A 136 -7.85 -33.91 -16.13
C ARG A 136 -7.96 -32.43 -15.78
N LEU A 137 -6.94 -31.85 -15.13
CA LEU A 137 -6.91 -30.41 -14.86
C LEU A 137 -6.49 -29.60 -16.10
N ALA A 138 -5.71 -30.17 -17.01
CA ALA A 138 -5.32 -29.52 -18.26
C ALA A 138 -6.48 -29.41 -19.27
N SER A 139 -7.48 -30.31 -19.25
CA SER A 139 -8.55 -30.31 -20.26
C SER A 139 -9.61 -29.21 -20.08
N ASN A 140 -9.76 -28.69 -18.86
CA ASN A 140 -10.73 -27.63 -18.53
C ASN A 140 -10.07 -26.38 -17.94
N TYR A 141 -8.74 -26.28 -18.00
CA TYR A 141 -8.06 -25.08 -17.53
C TYR A 141 -8.27 -23.95 -18.52
N VAL A 142 -9.11 -23.00 -18.12
CA VAL A 142 -9.32 -21.77 -18.86
C VAL A 142 -8.37 -20.72 -18.30
N ASP A 143 -7.36 -20.36 -19.08
CA ASP A 143 -6.47 -19.26 -18.74
C ASP A 143 -7.23 -17.93 -18.86
N ARG A 144 -7.76 -17.47 -17.72
CA ARG A 144 -8.49 -16.20 -17.63
C ARG A 144 -7.62 -14.98 -17.95
N ALA A 145 -6.29 -15.07 -17.77
CA ALA A 145 -5.40 -13.99 -18.15
C ALA A 145 -5.29 -13.92 -19.67
N GLU A 146 -5.18 -15.07 -20.33
CA GLU A 146 -5.14 -15.15 -21.79
C GLU A 146 -6.45 -14.68 -22.44
N MET A 147 -7.61 -15.06 -21.88
CA MET A 147 -8.89 -14.54 -22.36
C MET A 147 -9.00 -13.02 -22.25
N ARG A 148 -8.50 -12.41 -21.16
CA ARG A 148 -8.48 -10.95 -21.03
C ARG A 148 -7.60 -10.29 -22.09
N ARG A 149 -6.46 -10.90 -22.46
CA ARG A 149 -5.61 -10.40 -23.55
C ARG A 149 -6.34 -10.43 -24.89
N GLN A 150 -7.18 -11.42 -25.14
CA GLN A 150 -7.95 -11.55 -26.38
C GLN A 150 -9.12 -10.56 -26.47
N LEU A 151 -9.76 -10.23 -25.34
CA LEU A 151 -10.90 -9.30 -25.27
C LEU A 151 -10.50 -7.83 -25.45
N TYR A 152 -9.27 -7.46 -25.10
CA TYR A 152 -8.78 -6.07 -25.16
C TYR A 152 -7.48 -5.97 -25.97
N PRO A 153 -7.51 -6.19 -27.30
CA PRO A 153 -6.32 -6.09 -28.14
C PRO A 153 -5.76 -4.66 -28.21
N GLU A 154 -6.62 -3.64 -28.02
CA GLU A 154 -6.26 -2.22 -27.95
C GLU A 154 -5.29 -1.92 -26.78
N ASP A 155 -5.45 -2.64 -25.66
CA ASP A 155 -4.56 -2.51 -24.50
C ASP A 155 -3.17 -3.08 -24.80
N ALA A 156 -3.07 -4.12 -25.63
CA ALA A 156 -1.77 -4.68 -26.02
C ALA A 156 -0.97 -3.70 -26.90
N ALA A 157 -1.65 -3.00 -27.82
CA ALA A 157 -1.02 -1.94 -28.62
C ALA A 157 -0.61 -0.73 -27.76
N THR A 158 -1.44 -0.37 -26.79
CA THR A 158 -1.15 0.69 -25.81
C THR A 158 0.05 0.33 -24.94
N MET A 159 0.11 -0.90 -24.44
CA MET A 159 1.24 -1.41 -23.66
C MET A 159 2.53 -1.46 -24.49
N LYS A 160 2.45 -1.78 -25.79
CA LYS A 160 3.60 -1.72 -26.70
C LYS A 160 4.12 -0.29 -26.87
N ARG A 161 3.23 0.69 -27.05
CA ARG A 161 3.62 2.12 -27.11
C ARG A 161 4.28 2.59 -25.81
N ILE A 162 3.71 2.21 -24.67
CA ILE A 162 4.28 2.54 -23.35
C ILE A 162 5.68 1.93 -23.19
N GLU A 163 5.88 0.69 -23.64
CA GLU A 163 7.20 0.04 -23.54
C GLU A 163 8.24 0.68 -24.47
N GLU A 164 7.85 1.03 -25.70
CA GLU A 164 8.69 1.78 -26.64
C GLU A 164 9.08 3.16 -26.09
N GLU A 165 8.15 3.86 -25.43
CA GLU A 165 8.42 5.14 -24.78
C GLU A 165 9.36 5.00 -23.58
N LYS A 166 9.16 3.99 -22.73
CA LYS A 166 10.09 3.67 -21.63
C LYS A 166 11.49 3.37 -22.13
N GLN A 167 11.61 2.65 -23.25
CA GLN A 167 12.91 2.32 -23.83
C GLN A 167 13.62 3.57 -24.35
N ARG A 168 12.91 4.47 -25.04
CA ARG A 168 13.45 5.78 -25.45
C ARG A 168 13.91 6.62 -24.27
N LEU A 169 13.14 6.66 -23.18
CA LEU A 169 13.52 7.39 -21.97
C LEU A 169 14.78 6.81 -21.33
N ARG A 170 14.90 5.48 -21.27
CA ARG A 170 16.12 4.81 -20.76
C ARG A 170 17.35 5.16 -21.61
N GLU A 171 17.24 5.13 -22.93
CA GLU A 171 18.32 5.48 -23.84
C GLU A 171 18.73 6.96 -23.72
N ALA A 172 17.75 7.88 -23.61
CA ALA A 172 18.00 9.30 -23.41
C ALA A 172 18.74 9.58 -22.09
N VAL A 173 18.31 8.93 -21.00
CA VAL A 173 18.99 9.05 -19.69
C VAL A 173 20.44 8.55 -19.79
N MET A 174 20.68 7.40 -20.40
CA MET A 174 22.05 6.87 -20.56
C MET A 174 22.94 7.77 -21.43
N GLY A 175 22.40 8.38 -22.49
CA GLY A 175 23.13 9.34 -23.33
C GLY A 175 23.56 10.60 -22.58
N THR A 176 22.70 11.13 -21.71
CA THR A 176 23.03 12.31 -20.89
C THR A 176 24.09 12.02 -19.82
N VAL A 177 24.17 10.77 -19.34
CA VAL A 177 25.21 10.36 -18.38
C VAL A 177 26.59 10.32 -19.06
N THR A 178 26.68 9.81 -20.29
CA THR A 178 27.95 9.78 -21.04
C THR A 178 28.47 11.16 -21.41
N ASP A 179 27.59 12.10 -21.74
CA ASP A 179 27.98 13.48 -22.06
C ASP A 179 28.47 14.27 -20.84
N ASN A 180 27.90 14.02 -19.66
CA ASN A 180 28.33 14.65 -18.42
C ASN A 180 29.67 14.11 -17.90
N VAL A 181 29.96 12.82 -18.11
CA VAL A 181 31.26 12.22 -17.75
C VAL A 181 32.38 12.83 -18.60
N ARG A 182 32.15 13.00 -19.91
CA ARG A 182 33.15 13.58 -20.83
C ARG A 182 33.47 15.05 -20.52
N ARG A 183 32.48 15.85 -20.09
CA ARG A 183 32.70 17.26 -19.71
C ARG A 183 33.46 17.44 -18.40
N ASN A 184 33.44 16.46 -17.51
CA ASN A 184 34.17 16.52 -16.24
C ASN A 184 35.66 16.19 -16.40
N ASP A 185 36.02 15.40 -17.40
CA ASP A 185 37.43 15.02 -17.66
C ASP A 185 38.25 16.19 -18.23
N GLU A 186 37.62 17.14 -18.93
CA GLU A 186 38.30 18.30 -19.53
C GLU A 186 38.60 19.44 -18.51
N ARG A 187 38.17 19.33 -17.24
CA ARG A 187 38.28 20.42 -16.25
C ARG A 187 39.36 20.26 -15.19
N GLN A 188 40.18 19.20 -15.19
CA GLN A 188 41.30 19.10 -14.25
C GLN A 188 42.61 19.63 -14.86
N PRO A 189 43.09 20.82 -14.45
CA PRO A 189 44.44 21.24 -14.82
C PRO A 189 45.48 20.37 -14.08
N PRO A 190 46.62 20.06 -14.72
CA PRO A 190 47.65 19.24 -14.11
C PRO A 190 48.24 19.94 -12.89
N GLN A 191 48.13 19.31 -11.72
CA GLN A 191 48.77 19.80 -10.51
C GLN A 191 50.30 19.68 -10.66
N ARG A 192 50.97 20.82 -10.77
CA ARG A 192 52.43 20.90 -10.67
C ARG A 192 52.86 20.53 -9.25
N VAL A 193 53.42 19.35 -9.10
CA VAL A 193 54.11 18.91 -7.89
C VAL A 193 55.42 19.70 -7.80
N GLY A 194 55.46 20.67 -6.87
CA GLY A 194 56.66 21.46 -6.58
C GLY A 194 57.63 20.65 -5.74
N LEU A 195 58.83 20.41 -6.30
CA LEU A 195 60.00 19.93 -5.56
C LEU A 195 60.53 21.07 -4.68
N GLY A 196 60.28 20.99 -3.37
CA GLY A 196 60.93 21.84 -2.37
C GLY A 196 62.18 21.16 -1.84
N TYR A 197 63.36 21.67 -2.21
CA TYR A 197 64.63 21.37 -1.56
C TYR A 197 64.76 22.19 -0.28
N VAL A 198 65.18 21.54 0.80
CA VAL A 198 65.54 22.13 2.10
C VAL A 198 67.07 22.23 2.13
N VAL A 199 67.62 23.44 2.26
CA VAL A 199 68.89 23.72 2.96
C VAL A 199 68.79 25.10 3.59
#